data_AF-A0A132TZ31-F1
#
_entry.id   AF-A0A132TZ31-F1
#
_cell.length_a   1.000
_cell.length_b   1.000
_cell.length_c   1.000
_cell.angle_alpha   90.00
_cell.angle_beta   90.00
_cell.angle_gamma   90.00
#
_symmetry.space_group_name_H-M   'P 1'
#
loop_
_entity.id
_entity.type
_entity.pdbx_description
1 polymer ?
#
loop_
_entity_poly.entity_id
_entity_poly.type
_entity_poly.pdbx_seq_one_letter_code
_entity_poly.pdbx_strand_id
1 'polypeptide(L)'
;MGQGYVLVNKSKGEIISYAHLPASKARELTGNPVTAAMTTWYLLSNMGDQISFIEEENVWDDYDDVTDRLIDDMIKRQLIKDDGIEVFDPNEPEIFIRRLRNTWMDC
;
A
#
# COMPACT_ATOMS: atom_id res chain seq x y z
N MET A 1 -18.55 -1.27 8.68
CA MET A 1 -17.13 -0.81 8.62
C MET A 1 -16.29 -2.06 8.75
N GLY A 2 -15.43 -2.35 7.78
CA GLY A 2 -14.67 -3.60 7.73
C GLY A 2 -13.22 -3.36 8.12
N GLN A 3 -12.58 -4.39 8.63
CA GLN A 3 -11.22 -4.35 9.19
C GLN A 3 -10.17 -4.09 8.10
N GLY A 4 -9.33 -3.08 8.34
CA GLY A 4 -8.18 -2.76 7.51
C GLY A 4 -6.99 -3.66 7.83
N TYR A 5 -6.14 -3.89 6.84
CA TYR A 5 -4.91 -4.65 6.98
C TYR A 5 -3.72 -3.80 6.56
N VAL A 6 -2.57 -4.15 7.11
CA VAL A 6 -1.25 -3.67 6.70
C VAL A 6 -0.35 -4.85 6.38
N LEU A 7 0.74 -4.60 5.65
CA LEU A 7 1.77 -5.61 5.42
C LEU A 7 2.97 -5.29 6.32
N VAL A 8 3.37 -6.22 7.16
CA VAL A 8 4.48 -6.05 8.10
C VAL A 8 5.64 -6.96 7.75
N ASN A 9 6.83 -6.39 7.66
CA ASN A 9 8.09 -7.11 7.55
C ASN A 9 8.82 -7.11 8.90
N LYS A 10 8.68 -8.20 9.64
CA LYS A 10 9.29 -8.36 10.97
C LYS A 10 10.80 -8.49 10.92
N SER A 11 11.36 -8.94 9.79
CA SER A 11 12.80 -9.07 9.61
C SER A 11 13.51 -7.71 9.55
N LYS A 12 12.81 -6.68 9.06
CA LYS A 12 13.37 -5.33 8.87
C LYS A 12 12.78 -4.27 9.78
N GLY A 13 11.67 -4.56 10.46
CA GLY A 13 10.93 -3.54 11.19
C GLY A 13 10.28 -2.53 10.24
N GLU A 14 9.76 -2.99 9.09
CA GLU A 14 9.10 -2.14 8.10
C GLU A 14 7.60 -2.46 7.97
N ILE A 15 6.81 -1.46 7.60
CA ILE A 15 5.39 -1.58 7.33
C ILE A 15 5.00 -0.96 5.98
N ILE A 16 4.05 -1.58 5.29
CA ILE A 16 3.29 -0.99 4.19
C ILE A 16 1.87 -0.74 4.68
N SER A 17 1.53 0.54 4.80
CA SER A 17 0.20 1.03 5.11
C SER A 17 -0.65 1.18 3.85
N TYR A 18 -1.94 0.89 3.97
CA TYR A 18 -2.91 1.05 2.87
C TYR A 18 -3.94 2.14 3.14
N ALA A 19 -3.78 2.95 4.21
CA ALA A 19 -4.77 3.91 4.68
C ALA A 19 -5.17 4.97 3.61
N HIS A 20 -4.19 5.50 2.87
CA HIS A 20 -4.41 6.49 1.81
C HIS A 20 -4.42 5.87 0.40
N LEU A 21 -4.53 4.55 0.32
CA LEU A 21 -4.57 3.81 -0.93
C LEU A 21 -6.00 3.39 -1.29
N PRO A 22 -6.28 3.04 -2.56
CA PRO A 22 -7.65 2.73 -3.00
C PRO A 22 -8.28 1.47 -2.37
N ALA A 23 -7.54 0.71 -1.54
CA ALA A 23 -7.97 -0.55 -0.98
C ALA A 23 -7.20 -0.87 0.30
N SER A 24 -7.89 -1.19 1.41
CA SER A 24 -7.26 -1.56 2.68
C SER A 24 -7.83 -2.83 3.32
N LYS A 25 -9.00 -3.32 2.87
CA LYS A 25 -9.61 -4.56 3.39
C LYS A 25 -9.20 -5.77 2.56
N ALA A 26 -9.24 -6.98 3.14
CA ALA A 26 -8.82 -8.22 2.44
C ALA A 26 -9.41 -8.39 1.02
N ARG A 27 -10.72 -8.21 0.85
CA ARG A 27 -11.37 -8.31 -0.48
C ARG A 27 -10.94 -7.19 -1.43
N GLU A 28 -10.76 -5.99 -0.91
CA GLU A 28 -10.34 -4.83 -1.69
C GLU A 28 -8.88 -4.99 -2.13
N LEU A 29 -7.99 -5.39 -1.22
CA LEU A 29 -6.58 -5.67 -1.48
C LEU A 29 -6.39 -6.76 -2.54
N THR A 30 -7.21 -7.81 -2.47
CA THR A 30 -7.18 -8.90 -3.46
C THR A 30 -7.67 -8.43 -4.83
N GLY A 31 -8.68 -7.56 -4.86
CA GLY A 31 -9.33 -7.12 -6.10
C GLY A 31 -8.76 -5.87 -6.74
N ASN A 32 -7.95 -5.09 -6.01
CA ASN A 32 -7.39 -3.84 -6.50
C ASN A 32 -6.02 -4.09 -7.16
N PRO A 33 -5.88 -3.81 -8.48
CA PRO A 33 -4.66 -4.15 -9.20
C PRO A 33 -3.39 -3.42 -8.74
N VAL A 34 -3.54 -2.25 -8.11
CA VAL A 34 -2.39 -1.49 -7.60
C VAL A 34 -1.91 -2.11 -6.30
N THR A 35 -2.78 -2.25 -5.30
CA THR A 35 -2.36 -2.74 -3.98
C THR A 35 -1.94 -4.22 -4.04
N ALA A 36 -2.55 -5.02 -4.92
CA ALA A 36 -2.08 -6.38 -5.23
C ALA A 36 -0.68 -6.39 -5.85
N ALA A 37 -0.39 -5.49 -6.80
CA ALA A 37 0.93 -5.36 -7.39
C ALA A 37 1.96 -4.84 -6.38
N MET A 38 1.60 -3.87 -5.54
CA MET A 38 2.45 -3.37 -4.45
C MET A 38 2.82 -4.49 -3.48
N THR A 39 1.83 -5.25 -3.01
CA THR A 39 2.03 -6.41 -2.14
C THR A 39 3.00 -7.40 -2.80
N THR A 40 2.73 -7.77 -4.05
CA THR A 40 3.54 -8.75 -4.78
C THR A 40 4.97 -8.27 -4.99
N TRP A 41 5.15 -7.01 -5.40
CA TRP A 41 6.46 -6.41 -5.61
C TRP A 41 7.27 -6.34 -4.32
N TYR A 42 6.63 -5.96 -3.20
CA TYR A 42 7.28 -5.93 -1.89
C TYR A 42 7.72 -7.33 -1.44
N LEU A 43 6.86 -8.36 -1.60
CA LEU A 43 7.21 -9.74 -1.29
C LEU A 43 8.40 -10.26 -2.13
N LEU A 44 8.42 -9.95 -3.43
CA LEU A 44 9.51 -10.34 -4.33
C LEU A 44 10.82 -9.63 -4.00
N SER A 45 10.76 -8.34 -3.68
CA SER A 45 11.94 -7.51 -3.35
C SER A 45 12.55 -7.86 -1.98
N ASN A 46 11.79 -8.54 -1.13
CA ASN A 46 12.15 -8.92 0.23
C ASN A 46 12.05 -10.45 0.41
N MET A 47 12.38 -11.20 -0.64
CA MET A 47 12.27 -12.65 -0.63
C MET A 47 13.12 -13.27 0.50
N GLY A 48 12.46 -14.07 1.33
CA GLY A 48 13.07 -14.73 2.50
C GLY A 48 12.83 -14.01 3.83
N ASP A 49 12.31 -12.78 3.81
CA ASP A 49 11.94 -12.05 5.01
C ASP A 49 10.64 -12.60 5.63
N GLN A 50 10.45 -12.36 6.94
CA GLN A 50 9.23 -12.68 7.66
C GLN A 50 8.17 -11.61 7.44
N ILE A 51 7.43 -11.77 6.35
CA ILE A 51 6.39 -10.83 5.93
C ILE A 51 5.00 -11.43 6.15
N SER A 52 4.10 -10.67 6.76
CA SER A 52 2.73 -11.11 7.03
C SER A 52 1.75 -9.94 7.00
N PHE A 53 0.52 -10.21 6.58
CA PHE A 53 -0.59 -9.30 6.84
C PHE A 53 -0.96 -9.34 8.32
N ILE A 54 -1.19 -8.16 8.91
CA ILE A 54 -1.82 -8.01 10.22
C ILE A 54 -2.92 -6.95 10.14
N GLU A 55 -3.85 -7.02 11.07
CA GLU A 55 -4.91 -6.01 11.20
C GLU A 55 -4.30 -4.69 11.64
N GLU A 56 -4.73 -3.59 11.03
CA GLU A 56 -4.15 -2.24 11.25
C GLU A 56 -4.16 -1.83 12.73
N GLU A 57 -5.20 -2.22 13.48
CA GLU A 57 -5.33 -1.95 14.92
C GLU A 57 -4.30 -2.67 15.80
N ASN A 58 -3.65 -3.71 15.27
CA ASN A 58 -2.66 -4.53 15.98
C ASN A 58 -1.21 -4.19 15.60
N VAL A 59 -1.00 -3.12 14.83
CA VAL A 59 0.32 -2.65 14.42
C VAL A 59 1.06 -2.06 15.62
N TRP A 60 2.34 -2.38 15.74
CA TRP A 60 3.22 -1.77 16.73
C TRP A 60 3.82 -0.46 16.19
N ASP A 61 3.95 0.55 17.06
CA ASP A 61 4.40 1.90 16.69
C ASP A 61 5.90 1.99 16.29
N ASP A 62 6.66 0.91 16.39
CA ASP A 62 8.12 0.88 16.19
C ASP A 62 8.56 0.51 14.75
N TYR A 63 7.61 0.34 13.82
CA TYR A 63 7.91 -0.01 12.43
C TYR A 63 8.10 1.25 11.56
N ASP A 64 9.12 1.22 10.69
CA ASP A 64 9.34 2.25 9.66
C ASP A 64 8.30 2.09 8.54
N ASP A 65 7.47 3.11 8.32
CA ASP A 65 6.54 3.12 7.20
C ASP A 65 7.29 3.40 5.89
N VAL A 66 7.42 2.37 5.06
CA VAL A 66 8.15 2.43 3.79
C VAL A 66 7.20 2.49 2.58
N THR A 67 5.91 2.77 2.80
CA THR A 67 4.88 2.81 1.74
C THR A 67 5.25 3.77 0.62
N ASP A 68 5.61 5.01 0.94
CA ASP A 68 5.98 6.00 -0.09
C ASP A 68 7.27 5.61 -0.82
N ARG A 69 8.24 5.04 -0.09
CA ARG A 69 9.50 4.54 -0.68
C ARG A 69 9.23 3.42 -1.68
N LEU A 70 8.30 2.52 -1.36
CA LEU A 70 7.84 1.45 -2.24
C LEU A 70 7.15 2.01 -3.49
N ILE A 71 6.22 2.96 -3.30
CA ILE A 71 5.49 3.60 -4.41
C ILE A 71 6.48 4.28 -5.36
N ASP A 72 7.43 5.05 -4.83
CA ASP A 72 8.45 5.74 -5.61
C ASP A 72 9.32 4.76 -6.42
N ASP A 73 9.73 3.63 -5.84
CA ASP A 73 10.46 2.58 -6.56
C ASP A 73 9.62 1.99 -7.70
N MET A 74 8.34 1.69 -7.44
CA MET A 74 7.44 1.12 -8.44
C MET A 74 7.13 2.10 -9.58
N ILE A 75 6.99 3.40 -9.29
CA ILE A 75 6.83 4.46 -10.31
C ILE A 75 8.10 4.55 -11.17
N LYS A 76 9.29 4.59 -10.55
CA LYS A 76 10.57 4.62 -11.28
C LYS A 76 10.74 3.44 -12.23
N ARG A 77 10.21 2.27 -11.85
CA ARG A 77 10.21 1.03 -12.64
C ARG A 77 9.03 0.91 -13.61
N GLN A 78 8.16 1.92 -13.68
CA GLN A 78 6.99 1.97 -14.55
C GLN A 78 5.96 0.85 -14.27
N LEU A 79 5.95 0.28 -13.06
CA LEU A 79 4.98 -0.74 -12.65
C LEU A 79 3.62 -0.13 -12.34
N ILE A 80 3.63 1.08 -11.76
CA ILE A 80 2.45 1.88 -11.46
C ILE A 80 2.67 3.32 -11.91
N LYS A 81 1.57 4.07 -12.04
CA LYS A 81 1.53 5.51 -12.30
C LYS A 81 0.83 6.20 -11.12
N ASP A 82 1.22 7.44 -10.88
CA ASP A 82 0.59 8.32 -9.90
C ASP A 82 -0.16 9.44 -10.62
N ASP A 83 -1.48 9.46 -10.49
CA ASP A 83 -2.37 10.49 -11.04
C ASP A 83 -2.73 11.56 -9.99
N GLY A 84 -1.95 11.66 -8.91
CA GLY A 84 -2.11 12.65 -7.85
C GLY A 84 -3.09 12.23 -6.78
N ILE A 85 -3.60 13.22 -6.06
CA ILE A 85 -4.42 13.03 -4.86
C ILE A 85 -5.88 13.43 -5.15
N GLU A 86 -6.81 12.62 -4.67
CA GLU A 86 -8.23 12.95 -4.60
C GLU A 86 -8.60 13.22 -3.13
N VAL A 87 -8.89 14.49 -2.82
CA VAL A 87 -9.33 14.93 -1.51
C VAL A 87 -10.86 14.82 -1.43
N PHE A 88 -11.38 14.14 -0.41
CA PHE A 88 -12.82 13.94 -0.26
C PHE A 88 -13.54 15.16 0.33
N ASP A 89 -12.88 15.89 1.22
CA ASP A 89 -13.38 17.14 1.80
C ASP A 89 -12.30 18.24 1.73
N PRO A 90 -12.54 19.36 1.01
CA PRO A 90 -11.59 20.48 0.96
C PRO A 90 -11.24 21.10 2.32
N ASN A 91 -12.06 20.89 3.35
CA ASN A 91 -11.81 21.39 4.72
C ASN A 91 -11.01 20.40 5.59
N GLU A 92 -10.89 19.14 5.16
CA GLU A 92 -10.14 18.07 5.83
C GLU A 92 -9.18 17.42 4.82
N PRO A 93 -8.09 18.12 4.42
CA PRO A 93 -7.18 17.68 3.36
C PRO A 93 -6.45 16.35 3.66
N GLU A 94 -6.42 15.92 4.92
CA GLU A 94 -5.93 14.62 5.38
C GLU A 94 -6.83 13.45 4.97
N ILE A 95 -8.09 13.71 4.62
CA ILE A 95 -9.02 12.69 4.12
C ILE A 95 -8.90 12.64 2.60
N PHE A 96 -7.93 11.86 2.14
CA PHE A 96 -7.63 11.71 0.73
C PHE A 96 -7.28 10.28 0.33
N ILE A 97 -7.42 9.99 -0.97
CA ILE A 97 -6.86 8.81 -1.63
C ILE A 97 -5.82 9.24 -2.66
N ARG A 98 -4.66 8.59 -2.64
CA ARG A 98 -3.67 8.69 -3.71
C ARG A 98 -4.11 7.83 -4.89
N ARG A 99 -4.32 8.46 -6.04
CA ARG A 99 -4.79 7.81 -7.26
C ARG A 99 -3.63 7.16 -7.98
N LEU A 100 -3.36 5.93 -7.57
CA LEU A 100 -2.40 5.08 -8.25
C LEU A 100 -3.10 4.22 -9.31
N ARG A 101 -2.41 3.92 -10.40
CA ARG A 101 -2.87 2.98 -11.44
C ARG A 101 -1.79 1.97 -11.80
N ASN A 102 -2.20 0.73 -12.04
CA ASN A 102 -1.29 -0.31 -12.53
C ASN A 102 -1.11 -0.14 -14.04
N THR A 103 0.13 0.07 -14.49
CA THR A 103 0.44 0.33 -15.91
C THR A 103 -0.01 -0.79 -16.84
N TRP A 104 -0.09 -2.02 -16.34
CA TRP A 104 -0.42 -3.23 -17.11
C TRP A 104 -1.93 -3.46 -17.24
N MET A 105 -2.76 -2.63 -16.62
CA MET A 105 -4.22 -2.72 -16.68
C MET A 105 -4.85 -1.74 -17.68
N ASP A 106 -4.06 -0.85 -18.27
CA ASP A 106 -4.51 0.12 -19.29
C ASP A 106 -4.67 -0.53 -20.70
N CYS A 107 -4.92 -1.84 -20.79
CA CYS A 107 -5.01 -2.65 -22.02
C CYS A 107 -6.34 -2.50 -22.75
#